data_AF-W9X275-F1
#
_entry.id   AF-W9X275-F1
#
_cell.length_a   1.000
_cell.length_b   1.000
_cell.length_c   1.000
_cell.angle_alpha   90.00
_cell.angle_beta   90.00
_cell.angle_gamma   90.00
#
_symmetry.space_group_name_H-M   'P 1'
#
loop_
_entity.id
_entity.type
_entity.pdbx_description
1 polymer ?
#
loop_
_entity_poly.entity_id
_entity_poly.type
_entity_poly.pdbx_seq_one_letter_code
_entity_poly.pdbx_strand_id
1 'polypeptide(L)'
;MDVTSPLDELTRVVEEAHSLHGGIDFLINDAGYCQVGGLEKLTYDSLPHSHARFATNVFGPLNVTRAILPYTRARRSGVIANFSSIGAWRGTPAVGIYAAS
;
A
#
# COMPACT_ATOMS: atom_id res chain seq x y z
N MET A 1 -4.91 4.39 10.66
CA MET A 1 -4.61 5.26 9.50
C MET A 1 -5.10 4.55 8.25
N ASP A 2 -5.77 5.25 7.35
CA ASP A 2 -6.07 4.76 6.00
C ASP A 2 -4.85 5.01 5.11
N VAL A 3 -4.29 3.96 4.49
CA VAL A 3 -3.08 4.08 3.64
C VAL A 3 -3.33 4.86 2.36
N THR A 4 -4.60 5.08 2.00
CA THR A 4 -5.02 5.86 0.84
C THR A 4 -5.24 7.34 1.16
N SER A 5 -5.10 7.76 2.42
CA SER A 5 -5.20 9.15 2.84
C SER A 5 -4.19 10.06 2.13
N PRO A 6 -4.48 11.37 2.01
CA PRO A 6 -3.53 12.36 1.52
C PRO A 6 -2.17 12.29 2.22
N LEU A 7 -1.10 12.61 1.49
CA LEU A 7 0.28 12.46 1.98
C LEU A 7 0.56 13.28 3.25
N ASP A 8 -0.07 14.45 3.41
CA ASP A 8 0.08 15.29 4.60
C ASP A 8 -0.51 14.65 5.86
N GLU A 9 -1.60 13.88 5.72
CA GLU A 9 -2.16 13.10 6.82
C GLU A 9 -1.25 11.93 7.19
N LEU A 10 -0.77 11.19 6.19
CA LEU A 10 0.19 10.10 6.40
C LEU A 10 1.48 10.60 7.06
N THR A 11 1.96 11.77 6.64
CA THR A 11 3.16 12.41 7.23
C THR A 11 2.94 12.76 8.70
N ARG A 12 1.77 13.30 9.06
CA ARG A 12 1.42 13.60 10.46
C ARG A 12 1.40 12.34 11.32
N VAL A 13 0.83 11.24 10.82
CA VAL A 13 0.81 9.96 11.56
C VAL A 13 2.22 9.40 11.74
N VAL A 14 3.06 9.47 10.70
CA VAL A 14 4.46 9.01 10.78
C VAL A 14 5.27 9.88 11.75
N GLU A 15 5.06 11.19 11.73
CA GLU A 15 5.71 12.13 12.66
C GLU A 15 5.33 11.82 14.11
N GLU A 16 4.04 11.62 14.38
CA GLU A 16 3.55 11.22 15.70
C GLU A 16 4.20 9.91 16.16
N ALA A 17 4.19 8.88 15.31
CA ALA A 17 4.82 7.60 15.62
C ALA A 17 6.33 7.74 15.88
N HIS A 18 7.03 8.55 15.08
CA HIS A 18 8.44 8.83 15.26
C HIS A 18 8.71 9.54 16.59
N SER A 19 7.92 10.53 16.97
CA SER A 19 8.04 11.26 18.23
C SER A 19 7.76 10.36 19.44
N LEU A 20 6.78 9.46 19.35
CA LEU A 20 6.42 8.54 20.44
C LEU A 20 7.49 7.47 20.70
N HIS A 21 8.17 6.99 19.65
CA HIS A 21 9.09 5.86 19.75
C HIS A 21 10.57 6.23 19.56
N GLY A 22 10.87 7.49 19.25
CA GLY A 22 12.23 7.98 19.01
C GLY A 22 12.87 7.47 17.71
N GLY A 23 12.09 6.84 16.84
CA GLY A 23 12.59 6.17 15.64
C GLY A 23 11.57 5.23 15.01
N ILE A 24 11.75 4.94 13.73
CA ILE A 24 11.03 3.86 13.04
C ILE A 24 12.07 3.02 12.29
N ASP A 25 12.22 1.77 12.72
CA ASP A 25 13.21 0.84 12.15
C ASP A 25 12.66 0.08 10.94
N PHE A 26 11.37 -0.25 10.97
CA PHE A 26 10.72 -1.11 9.99
C PHE A 26 9.42 -0.48 9.52
N LEU A 27 9.29 -0.30 8.21
CA LEU A 27 8.00 -0.11 7.55
C LEU A 27 7.58 -1.44 6.93
N ILE A 28 6.41 -1.93 7.32
CA ILE A 28 5.80 -3.12 6.71
C ILE A 28 4.52 -2.67 6.02
N ASN A 29 4.55 -2.58 4.69
CA ASN A 29 3.38 -2.31 3.87
C ASN A 29 2.61 -3.62 3.65
N ASP A 30 1.76 -3.94 4.62
CA ASP A 30 0.92 -5.16 4.66
C ASP A 30 -0.54 -4.90 4.25
N ALA A 31 -1.02 -3.67 4.44
CA ALA A 31 -2.40 -3.30 4.11
C ALA A 31 -2.71 -3.56 2.64
N GLY A 32 -3.66 -4.45 2.39
CA GLY A 32 -4.10 -4.80 1.04
C GLY A 32 -5.26 -5.76 1.07
N TYR A 33 -5.95 -5.88 -0.06
CA TYR A 33 -7.06 -6.82 -0.20
C TYR A 33 -7.16 -7.42 -1.60
N CYS A 34 -7.79 -8.59 -1.65
CA CYS A 34 -8.06 -9.33 -2.87
C CYS A 34 -9.55 -9.22 -3.21
N GLN A 35 -9.86 -8.62 -4.36
CA GLN A 35 -11.16 -8.73 -5.00
C GLN A 35 -11.13 -9.87 -6.01
N VAL A 36 -12.03 -10.83 -5.81
CA VAL A 36 -12.27 -11.99 -6.67
C VAL A 36 -13.46 -11.69 -7.58
N GLY A 37 -13.31 -11.94 -8.87
CA GLY A 37 -14.34 -11.79 -9.88
C GLY A 37 -13.80 -11.99 -11.30
N GLY A 38 -14.64 -12.56 -12.17
CA GLY A 38 -14.35 -12.58 -13.60
C GLY A 38 -14.24 -11.16 -14.15
N LEU A 39 -13.31 -10.95 -15.08
CA LEU A 39 -13.07 -9.63 -15.67
C LEU A 39 -14.33 -9.10 -16.40
N GLU A 40 -15.12 -10.00 -16.98
CA GLU A 40 -16.39 -9.71 -17.64
C GLU A 40 -17.47 -9.14 -16.69
N LYS A 41 -17.33 -9.38 -15.38
CA LYS A 41 -18.20 -8.81 -14.34
C LYS A 41 -17.68 -7.49 -13.79
N LEU A 42 -16.48 -7.08 -14.21
CA LEU A 42 -15.92 -5.78 -13.88
C LEU A 42 -16.41 -4.74 -14.90
N THR A 43 -17.68 -4.36 -14.80
CA THR A 43 -18.29 -3.31 -15.63
C THR A 43 -17.80 -1.91 -15.20
N TYR A 44 -18.20 -0.87 -15.93
CA TYR A 44 -17.89 0.53 -15.57
C TYR A 44 -18.21 0.86 -14.11
N ASP A 45 -19.33 0.35 -13.58
CA ASP A 45 -19.76 0.56 -12.19
C ASP A 45 -18.80 -0.08 -11.16
N SER A 46 -17.95 -1.00 -11.59
CA SER A 46 -16.93 -1.64 -10.76
C SER A 46 -15.54 -1.01 -10.87
N LEU A 47 -15.33 -0.06 -11.79
CA LEU A 47 -14.06 0.67 -11.92
C LEU A 47 -13.66 1.36 -10.62
N PRO A 48 -14.57 1.99 -9.84
CA PRO A 48 -14.21 2.54 -8.54
C PRO A 48 -13.62 1.50 -7.58
N HIS A 49 -14.14 0.27 -7.58
CA HIS A 49 -13.58 -0.83 -6.76
C HIS A 49 -12.19 -1.25 -7.24
N SER A 50 -11.98 -1.28 -8.55
CA SER A 50 -10.66 -1.56 -9.13
C SER A 50 -9.64 -0.48 -8.78
N HIS A 51 -10.03 0.79 -8.89
CA HIS A 51 -9.20 1.93 -8.48
C HIS A 51 -8.90 1.92 -6.98
N ALA A 52 -9.90 1.63 -6.14
CA ALA A 52 -9.72 1.54 -4.70
C ALA A 52 -8.68 0.46 -4.33
N ARG A 53 -8.63 -0.65 -5.09
CA ARG A 53 -7.61 -1.67 -4.86
C ARG A 53 -6.22 -1.20 -5.25
N PHE A 54 -6.06 -0.57 -6.41
CA PHE A 54 -4.76 0.01 -6.76
C PHE A 54 -4.34 1.11 -5.78
N ALA A 55 -5.30 1.92 -5.32
CA ALA A 55 -5.07 2.91 -4.27
C ALA A 55 -4.52 2.26 -3.00
N THR A 56 -5.06 1.10 -2.60
CA THR A 56 -4.63 0.42 -1.37
C THR A 56 -3.35 -0.41 -1.56
N ASN A 57 -3.30 -1.29 -2.56
CA ASN A 57 -2.23 -2.27 -2.73
C ASN A 57 -0.97 -1.68 -3.40
N VAL A 58 -1.10 -0.58 -4.16
CA VAL A 58 0.01 0.02 -4.94
C VAL A 58 0.33 1.43 -4.44
N PHE A 59 -0.62 2.35 -4.57
CA PHE A 59 -0.35 3.76 -4.32
C PHE A 59 -0.24 4.11 -2.83
N GLY A 60 -0.95 3.38 -1.96
CA GLY A 60 -0.87 3.50 -0.51
C GLY A 60 0.54 3.21 0.01
N PRO A 61 1.10 2.02 -0.22
CA PRO A 61 2.49 1.69 0.10
C PRO A 61 3.50 2.72 -0.43
N LEU A 62 3.30 3.24 -1.64
CA LEU A 62 4.15 4.31 -2.18
C LEU A 62 4.08 5.59 -1.35
N ASN A 63 2.89 6.03 -0.95
CA ASN A 63 2.71 7.25 -0.16
C ASN A 63 3.15 7.09 1.29
N VAL A 64 2.85 5.95 1.94
CA VAL A 64 3.36 5.65 3.28
C VAL A 64 4.89 5.58 3.26
N THR A 65 5.48 4.99 2.22
CA THR A 65 6.93 5.00 2.00
C THR A 65 7.46 6.43 1.86
N ARG A 66 6.80 7.30 1.10
CA ARG A 66 7.20 8.72 0.98
C ARG A 66 7.20 9.43 2.33
N ALA A 67 6.19 9.19 3.16
CA ALA A 67 6.08 9.79 4.49
C ALA A 67 7.23 9.36 5.43
N ILE A 68 7.68 8.10 5.36
CA ILE A 68 8.74 7.58 6.26
C ILE A 68 10.17 7.85 5.78
N LEU A 69 10.36 8.05 4.47
CA LEU A 69 11.69 8.18 3.87
C LEU A 69 12.58 9.26 4.50
N PRO A 70 12.09 10.46 4.88
CA PRO A 70 12.92 11.48 5.51
C PRO A 70 13.63 10.97 6.78
N TYR A 71 12.91 10.24 7.65
CA TYR A 71 13.42 9.74 8.92
C TYR A 71 14.47 8.62 8.73
N THR A 72 14.14 7.63 7.90
CA THR A 72 15.05 6.52 7.60
C THR A 72 16.32 6.98 6.88
N ARG A 73 16.22 7.97 5.97
CA ARG A 73 17.36 8.57 5.27
C ARG A 73 18.24 9.38 6.21
N ALA A 74 17.66 10.19 7.11
CA ALA A 74 18.41 10.94 8.11
C ALA A 74 19.23 10.00 9.01
N ARG A 75 18.65 8.87 9.41
CA ARG A 75 19.32 7.84 10.21
C ARG A 75 20.24 6.92 9.42
N ARG A 76 20.20 6.97 8.08
CA ARG A 76 20.89 6.07 7.15
C ARG A 76 20.65 4.58 7.46
N SER A 77 19.50 4.26 8.02
CA SER A 77 19.13 2.93 8.49
C SER A 77 17.62 2.79 8.54
N GLY A 78 17.12 1.63 8.12
CA GLY A 78 15.71 1.28 8.11
C GLY A 78 15.43 0.19 7.07
N VAL A 79 14.35 -0.55 7.25
CA VAL A 79 13.91 -1.59 6.32
C VAL A 79 12.49 -1.29 5.87
N ILE A 80 12.24 -1.40 4.56
CA ILE A 80 10.91 -1.30 3.96
C ILE A 80 10.58 -2.66 3.37
N ALA A 81 9.56 -3.33 3.91
CA ALA A 81 9.03 -4.58 3.41
C ALA A 81 7.67 -4.34 2.77
N ASN A 82 7.53 -4.74 1.50
CA ASN A 82 6.26 -4.68 0.77
C ASN A 82 5.70 -6.10 0.62
N PHE A 83 4.43 -6.28 0.97
CA PHE A 83 3.73 -7.52 0.68
C PHE A 83 3.26 -7.54 -0.77
N SER A 84 3.72 -8.54 -1.52
CA SER A 84 3.20 -8.91 -2.83
C SER A 84 2.47 -10.26 -2.72
N SER A 85 2.21 -10.92 -3.84
CA SER A 85 1.53 -12.20 -3.88
C SER A 85 2.11 -13.12 -4.94
N ILE A 86 2.02 -14.43 -4.73
CA ILE A 86 2.21 -15.43 -5.79
C ILE A 86 1.29 -15.18 -7.00
N GLY A 87 0.16 -14.51 -6.76
CA GLY A 87 -0.76 -14.05 -7.80
C GLY A 87 -0.09 -13.16 -8.84
N ALA A 88 0.87 -12.31 -8.44
CA ALA A 88 1.61 -11.46 -9.37
C ALA A 88 2.56 -12.24 -10.29
N TRP A 89 2.97 -13.45 -9.90
CA TRP A 89 3.93 -14.26 -10.66
C TRP A 89 3.26 -15.26 -11.59
N ARG A 90 2.15 -15.87 -11.15
CA ARG A 90 1.48 -16.95 -11.90
C ARG A 90 0.13 -16.55 -12.46
N GLY A 91 -0.53 -15.56 -11.87
CA GLY A 91 -1.94 -15.30 -12.12
C GLY A 91 -2.84 -16.46 -11.69
N THR A 92 -4.12 -16.19 -11.46
CA THR A 92 -5.13 -17.23 -11.25
C THR A 92 -6.45 -16.69 -11.80
N PRO A 93 -7.33 -17.54 -12.37
CA PRO A 93 -8.65 -17.10 -12.80
C PRO A 93 -9.39 -16.33 -11.70
N ALA A 94 -10.18 -15.34 -12.11
CA ALA A 94 -10.97 -14.47 -11.24
C ALA A 94 -10.18 -13.57 -10.26
N VAL A 95 -8.84 -13.48 -10.34
CA VAL A 95 -8.05 -12.54 -9.52
C VAL A 95 -7.17 -11.62 -10.37
N GLY A 96 -7.52 -11.40 -11.64
CA GLY A 96 -6.67 -10.66 -12.59
C GLY A 96 -6.27 -9.27 -12.10
N ILE A 97 -7.24 -8.47 -11.64
CA ILE A 97 -6.96 -7.11 -11.13
C ILE A 97 -6.23 -7.15 -9.76
N TYR A 98 -6.31 -8.25 -8.98
CA TYR A 98 -5.48 -8.42 -7.76
C TYR A 98 -4.04 -8.71 -8.14
N ALA A 99 -3.85 -9.65 -9.08
CA ALA A 99 -2.55 -10.06 -9.55
C ALA A 99 -1.79 -8.92 -10.22
N ALA A 100 -2.52 -7.93 -10.78
CA ALA A 100 -1.95 -6.73 -11.37
C ALA A 100 -1.58 -5.63 -10.36
N SER A 101 -2.09 -5.69 -9.13
CA SER A 101 -1.83 -4.73 -8.05
C SER A 101 -0.74 -5.24 -7.13
#